data_AF-N6YCA1-F1
#
_entry.id   AF-N6YCA1-F1
#
_cell.length_a   1.000
_cell.length_b   1.000
_cell.length_c   1.000
_cell.angle_alpha   90.00
_cell.angle_beta   90.00
_cell.angle_gamma   90.00
#
_symmetry.space_group_name_H-M   'P 1'
#
loop_
_entity.id
_entity.type
_entity.pdbx_description
1 polymer ?
#
loop_
_entity_poly.entity_id
_entity_poly.type
_entity_poly.pdbx_seq_one_letter_code
_entity_poly.pdbx_strand_id
1 'polypeptide(L)'
;MIELTPVQRRDLRARAHHLNPVVTIAGNGLTPTVVAEIERSLQAHELIKVKVQGAEREQRDALMNELCETLDAAPVQHIGNILVVWRQRREEEKNAAPATQKSGARPSTAKSAAAFAAAARRAALAKASAEARRSPARGPASRSRGPGSGTRGR
;
A
#
# COMPACT_ATOMS: atom_id res chain seq x y z
N MET A 1 -22.71 -2.61 17.36
CA MET A 1 -21.70 -1.60 16.95
C MET A 1 -20.39 -2.28 16.58
N ILE A 2 -19.84 -1.98 15.40
CA ILE A 2 -18.58 -2.57 14.93
C ILE A 2 -17.39 -1.72 15.39
N GLU A 3 -16.43 -2.32 16.07
CA GLU A 3 -15.19 -1.64 16.46
C GLU A 3 -14.15 -1.67 15.34
N LEU A 4 -13.58 -0.51 15.03
CA LEU A 4 -12.55 -0.35 14.01
C LEU A 4 -11.18 -0.16 14.65
N THR A 5 -10.18 -0.90 14.16
CA THR A 5 -8.79 -0.66 14.54
C THR A 5 -8.33 0.73 14.06
N PRO A 6 -7.35 1.36 14.72
CA PRO A 6 -6.85 2.68 14.33
C PRO A 6 -6.35 2.74 12.88
N VAL A 7 -5.77 1.63 12.39
CA VAL A 7 -5.28 1.49 11.01
C VAL A 7 -6.46 1.50 10.04
N GLN A 8 -7.46 0.65 10.26
CA GLN A 8 -8.68 0.60 9.43
C GLN A 8 -9.41 1.95 9.42
N ARG A 9 -9.51 2.62 10.57
CA ARG A 9 -10.16 3.94 10.67
C ARG A 9 -9.43 5.00 9.82
N ARG A 10 -8.09 4.97 9.78
CA ARG A 10 -7.29 5.86 8.92
C ARG A 10 -7.55 5.58 7.44
N ASP A 11 -7.58 4.32 7.04
CA ASP A 11 -7.82 3.92 5.65
C ASP A 11 -9.23 4.29 5.19
N LEU A 12 -10.24 4.04 6.04
CA LEU A 12 -11.63 4.42 5.80
C LEU A 12 -11.79 5.94 5.69
N ARG A 13 -11.08 6.71 6.52
CA ARG A 13 -11.07 8.18 6.44
C ARG A 13 -10.51 8.67 5.11
N ALA A 14 -9.41 8.10 4.65
CA ALA A 14 -8.82 8.46 3.36
C ALA A 14 -9.79 8.16 2.21
N ARG A 15 -10.42 6.98 2.21
CA ARG A 15 -11.45 6.61 1.23
C ARG A 15 -12.67 7.53 1.29
N ALA A 16 -13.11 7.88 2.50
CA ALA A 16 -14.28 8.74 2.68
C ALA A 16 -14.04 10.13 2.09
N HIS A 17 -12.85 10.72 2.20
CA HIS A 17 -12.60 12.10 1.78
C HIS A 17 -13.12 12.42 0.36
N HIS A 18 -12.93 11.49 -0.59
CA HIS A 18 -13.34 11.65 -1.99
C HIS A 18 -14.83 11.38 -2.28
N LEU A 19 -15.57 10.82 -1.33
CA LEU A 19 -16.99 10.50 -1.52
C LEU A 19 -17.88 11.73 -1.34
N ASN A 20 -19.00 11.77 -2.05
CA ASN A 20 -20.05 12.74 -1.80
C ASN A 20 -21.07 12.19 -0.78
N PRO A 21 -21.76 13.05 -0.01
CA PRO A 21 -22.87 12.61 0.83
C PRO A 21 -23.97 11.97 -0.01
N VAL A 22 -24.37 10.76 0.35
CA VAL A 22 -25.42 10.01 -0.37
C VAL A 22 -26.78 10.28 0.25
N VAL A 23 -26.84 10.37 1.58
CA VAL A 23 -28.07 10.61 2.33
C VAL A 23 -27.98 11.94 3.07
N THR A 24 -29.07 12.70 3.08
CA THR A 24 -29.19 13.94 3.85
C THR A 24 -30.33 13.83 4.86
N ILE A 25 -30.01 14.03 6.13
CA ILE A 25 -30.95 14.12 7.24
C ILE A 25 -31.32 15.59 7.44
N ALA A 26 -32.60 15.92 7.29
CA ALA A 26 -33.14 17.26 7.51
C ALA A 26 -33.74 17.39 8.93
N GLY A 27 -34.46 18.48 9.20
CA GLY A 27 -34.97 18.83 10.53
C GLY A 27 -35.90 17.81 11.20
N ASN A 28 -36.41 16.81 10.47
CA ASN A 28 -37.24 15.74 11.03
C ASN A 28 -36.41 14.63 11.71
N GLY A 29 -35.08 14.73 11.72
CA GLY A 29 -34.21 13.77 12.39
C GLY A 29 -34.19 12.38 11.74
N LEU A 30 -33.96 11.34 12.55
CA LEU A 30 -33.91 9.96 12.11
C LEU A 30 -35.33 9.42 11.86
N THR A 31 -35.79 9.51 10.62
CA THR A 31 -37.07 8.89 10.23
C THR A 31 -36.85 7.46 9.73
N PRO A 32 -37.85 6.56 9.84
CA PRO A 32 -37.74 5.19 9.36
C PRO A 32 -37.38 5.10 7.86
N THR A 33 -37.88 6.04 7.05
CA THR A 33 -37.55 6.16 5.62
C THR A 33 -36.07 6.44 5.40
N VAL A 34 -35.50 7.36 6.18
CA VAL A 34 -34.08 7.72 6.13
C VAL A 34 -33.22 6.55 6.59
N VAL A 35 -33.61 5.84 7.66
CA VAL A 35 -32.90 4.64 8.13
C VAL A 35 -32.86 3.58 7.03
N ALA A 36 -33.98 3.32 6.35
CA ALA A 36 -34.04 2.36 5.25
C ALA A 36 -33.19 2.78 4.02
N GLU A 37 -33.10 4.08 3.72
CA GLU A 37 -32.18 4.58 2.68
C GLU A 37 -30.71 4.42 3.06
N ILE A 38 -30.35 4.71 4.31
CA ILE A 38 -29.01 4.53 4.84
C ILE A 38 -28.64 3.05 4.78
N GLU A 39 -29.54 2.15 5.15
CA GLU A 39 -29.32 0.71 5.06
C GLU A 39 -29.05 0.25 3.62
N ARG A 40 -29.88 0.66 2.66
CA ARG A 40 -29.66 0.37 1.23
C ARG A 40 -28.32 0.91 0.74
N SER A 41 -27.97 2.13 1.15
CA SER A 41 -26.72 2.79 0.76
C SER A 41 -25.50 2.08 1.35
N LEU A 42 -25.58 1.63 2.61
CA LEU A 42 -24.54 0.83 3.26
C LEU A 42 -24.36 -0.52 2.58
N GLN A 43 -25.43 -1.17 2.13
CA GLN A 43 -25.33 -2.44 1.40
C GLN A 43 -24.63 -2.29 0.05
N ALA A 44 -24.92 -1.20 -0.67
CA ALA A 44 -24.33 -0.92 -1.97
C ALA A 44 -22.86 -0.46 -1.89
N HIS A 45 -22.57 0.51 -1.01
CA HIS A 45 -21.29 1.23 -1.01
C HIS A 45 -20.37 0.90 0.15
N GLU A 46 -20.85 0.20 1.20
CA GLU A 46 -20.15 -0.15 2.44
C GLU A 46 -19.71 1.05 3.31
N LEU A 47 -19.21 2.13 2.68
CA LEU A 47 -18.77 3.38 3.27
C LEU A 47 -19.61 4.52 2.71
N ILE A 48 -20.29 5.25 3.58
CA ILE A 48 -21.15 6.37 3.17
C ILE A 48 -20.88 7.61 3.99
N LYS A 49 -21.17 8.76 3.38
CA LYS A 49 -21.27 10.06 4.05
C LYS A 49 -22.74 10.43 4.19
N VAL A 50 -23.14 10.79 5.40
CA VAL A 50 -24.48 11.26 5.73
C VAL A 50 -24.37 12.73 6.13
N LYS A 51 -25.11 13.60 5.46
CA LYS A 51 -25.15 15.04 5.78
C LYS A 51 -26.32 15.30 6.72
N VAL A 52 -26.08 15.95 7.87
CA VAL A 52 -27.13 16.31 8.82
C VAL A 52 -27.32 17.83 8.82
N GLN A 53 -28.53 18.31 8.56
CA GLN A 53 -28.84 19.74 8.53
C GLN A 53 -29.56 20.15 9.82
N GLY A 54 -29.20 21.31 10.37
CA GLY A 54 -29.92 21.93 11.49
C GLY A 54 -29.78 21.25 12.85
N ALA A 55 -28.92 20.24 12.99
CA ALA A 55 -28.65 19.58 14.27
C ALA A 55 -27.40 20.12 14.95
N GLU A 56 -27.44 20.28 16.27
CA GLU A 56 -26.30 20.67 17.10
C GLU A 56 -25.26 19.54 17.24
N ARG A 57 -24.08 19.85 17.79
CA ARG A 57 -23.01 18.85 17.93
C ARG A 57 -23.46 17.62 18.73
N GLU A 58 -24.08 17.83 19.88
CA GLU A 58 -24.54 16.75 20.77
C GLU A 58 -25.62 15.89 20.12
N GLN A 59 -26.55 16.52 19.39
CA GLN A 59 -27.60 15.81 18.65
C GLN A 59 -27.02 14.96 17.53
N ARG A 60 -25.98 15.44 16.82
CA ARG A 60 -25.30 14.65 15.78
C ARG A 60 -24.56 13.45 16.35
N ASP A 61 -23.93 13.60 17.51
CA ASP A 61 -23.25 12.50 18.18
C ASP A 61 -24.27 11.44 18.66
N ALA A 62 -25.41 11.88 19.19
CA ALA A 62 -26.53 10.99 19.52
C ALA A 62 -27.08 10.26 18.29
N LEU A 63 -27.36 10.98 17.19
CA LEU A 63 -27.82 10.39 15.93
C LEU A 63 -26.82 9.39 15.35
N MET A 64 -25.52 9.68 15.46
CA MET A 64 -24.47 8.76 15.02
C MET A 64 -24.51 7.46 15.82
N ASN A 65 -24.63 7.55 17.15
CA ASN A 65 -24.71 6.37 18.01
C ASN A 65 -25.97 5.56 17.73
N GLU A 66 -27.13 6.20 17.65
CA GLU A 66 -28.41 5.57 17.33
C GLU A 66 -28.38 4.85 15.98
N LEU A 67 -27.79 5.48 14.95
CA LEU A 67 -27.59 4.85 13.64
C LEU A 67 -26.67 3.63 13.71
N CYS A 68 -25.56 3.73 14.45
CA CYS A 68 -24.60 2.64 14.58
C CYS A 68 -25.15 1.46 15.38
N GLU A 69 -26.01 1.73 16.36
CA GLU A 69 -26.74 0.71 17.12
C GLU A 69 -27.81 0.03 16.27
N THR A 70 -28.61 0.81 15.54
CA THR A 70 -29.72 0.28 14.73
C THR A 70 -29.26 -0.55 13.54
N LEU A 71 -28.19 -0.09 12.85
CA LEU A 71 -27.74 -0.68 11.59
C LEU A 71 -26.50 -1.58 11.74
N ASP A 72 -26.06 -1.81 12.99
CA ASP A 72 -24.79 -2.50 13.30
C ASP A 72 -23.61 -1.97 12.47
N ALA A 73 -23.48 -0.65 12.45
CA ALA A 73 -22.44 0.04 11.70
C ALA A 73 -21.30 0.51 12.62
N ALA A 74 -20.20 0.92 12.01
CA ALA A 74 -19.05 1.54 12.68
C ALA A 74 -18.99 3.04 12.37
N PRO A 75 -18.86 3.91 13.38
CA PRO A 75 -18.54 5.30 13.15
C PRO A 75 -17.05 5.45 12.82
N VAL A 76 -16.76 6.08 11.69
CA VAL A 76 -15.38 6.31 11.23
C VAL A 76 -14.90 7.70 11.66
N GLN A 77 -15.72 8.71 11.38
CA GLN A 77 -15.39 10.10 11.63
C GLN A 77 -16.63 10.99 11.63
N HIS A 78 -16.57 12.05 12.43
CA HIS A 78 -17.48 13.18 12.40
C HIS A 78 -16.74 14.41 11.85
N ILE A 79 -17.31 15.07 10.83
CA ILE A 79 -16.74 16.27 10.19
C ILE A 79 -17.83 17.33 10.10
N GLY A 80 -17.94 18.18 11.12
CA GLY A 80 -18.93 19.27 11.15
C GLY A 80 -20.36 18.74 11.04
N ASN A 81 -20.98 18.89 9.88
CA ASN A 81 -22.33 18.40 9.60
C ASN A 81 -22.36 17.09 8.79
N ILE A 82 -21.19 16.48 8.53
CA ILE A 82 -21.08 15.20 7.82
C ILE A 82 -20.67 14.10 8.79
N LEU A 83 -21.40 12.99 8.75
CA LEU A 83 -21.15 11.76 9.47
C LEU A 83 -20.62 10.71 8.50
N VAL A 84 -19.50 10.07 8.83
CA VAL A 84 -18.91 8.99 8.05
C VAL A 84 -19.17 7.67 8.76
N VAL A 85 -19.93 6.80 8.10
CA VAL A 85 -20.38 5.52 8.63
C VAL A 85 -19.93 4.40 7.70
N TRP A 86 -19.47 3.29 8.28
CA TRP A 86 -19.03 2.12 7.54
C TRP A 86 -19.66 0.84 8.07
N ARG A 87 -20.01 -0.06 7.17
CA ARG A 87 -20.47 -1.42 7.48
C ARG A 87 -19.91 -2.39 6.46
N GLN A 88 -19.45 -3.56 6.91
CA GLN A 88 -19.05 -4.64 6.02
C GLN A 88 -20.28 -5.23 5.32
N ARG A 89 -20.21 -5.42 4.00
CA ARG A 89 -21.30 -6.04 3.24
C ARG A 89 -21.54 -7.48 3.74
N ARG A 90 -22.81 -7.85 3.98
CA ARG A 90 -23.19 -9.25 4.12
C ARG A 90 -23.07 -9.91 2.75
N GLU A 91 -22.13 -10.83 2.60
CA GLU A 91 -22.04 -11.70 1.43
C GLU A 91 -23.21 -12.68 1.44
N GLU A 92 -24.34 -12.29 0.87
CA GLU A 92 -25.28 -13.26 0.32
C GLU A 92 -25.42 -12.98 -1.18
N GLU A 93 -24.79 -13.89 -1.94
CA GLU A 93 -25.02 -14.24 -3.35
C GLU A 93 -24.59 -13.27 -4.47
N LYS A 94 -23.29 -13.26 -4.80
CA LYS A 94 -22.77 -13.90 -6.03
C LYS A 94 -21.26 -13.67 -6.17
N ASN A 95 -20.51 -14.65 -5.68
CA ASN A 95 -19.32 -15.23 -6.27
C ASN A 95 -18.61 -14.41 -7.38
N ALA A 96 -17.56 -13.65 -7.04
CA ALA A 96 -16.35 -13.45 -7.87
C ALA A 96 -15.36 -12.48 -7.20
N ALA A 97 -14.56 -12.98 -6.26
CA ALA A 97 -13.09 -12.84 -6.24
C ALA A 97 -12.62 -13.13 -4.81
N PRO A 98 -11.68 -14.07 -4.60
CA PRO A 98 -11.18 -14.33 -3.26
C PRO A 98 -10.49 -13.08 -2.76
N ALA A 99 -11.07 -12.46 -1.72
CA ALA A 99 -10.34 -11.57 -0.86
C ALA A 99 -9.14 -12.36 -0.32
N THR A 100 -7.97 -12.13 -0.89
CA THR A 100 -6.73 -12.63 -0.32
C THR A 100 -6.57 -11.97 1.04
N GLN A 101 -7.01 -12.70 2.06
CA GLN A 101 -6.54 -12.54 3.41
C GLN A 101 -5.02 -12.72 3.36
N LYS A 102 -4.29 -11.61 3.37
CA LYS A 102 -2.90 -11.60 3.82
C LYS A 102 -2.87 -10.86 5.15
N SER A 103 -3.35 -11.55 6.17
CA SER A 103 -2.79 -11.45 7.51
C SER A 103 -1.35 -11.97 7.48
N GLY A 104 -0.43 -11.28 8.16
CA GLY A 104 0.91 -11.80 8.42
C GLY A 104 2.04 -10.79 8.24
N ALA A 105 2.37 -10.10 9.34
CA ALA A 105 3.73 -9.79 9.77
C ALA A 105 4.75 -9.24 8.73
N ARG A 106 5.08 -7.95 8.83
CA ARG A 106 6.46 -7.51 8.54
C ARG A 106 7.28 -7.65 9.83
N PRO A 107 8.26 -8.56 9.84
CA PRO A 107 9.58 -8.15 10.28
C PRO A 107 10.61 -8.66 9.26
N SER A 108 11.06 -7.77 8.38
CA SER A 108 12.26 -8.06 7.59
C SER A 108 12.96 -6.77 7.19
N THR A 109 13.42 -6.00 8.17
CA THR A 109 14.73 -5.32 8.02
C THR A 109 15.83 -6.35 8.22
N ALA A 110 15.83 -7.39 7.40
CA ALA A 110 17.02 -8.16 7.10
C ALA A 110 17.43 -7.70 5.71
N LYS A 111 18.23 -6.62 5.65
CA LYS A 111 18.99 -6.29 4.45
C LYS A 111 20.06 -7.37 4.29
N SER A 112 19.58 -8.50 3.79
CA SER A 112 20.24 -9.54 3.01
C SER A 112 21.71 -9.82 3.33
N ALA A 113 21.97 -11.02 3.83
CA ALA A 113 23.29 -11.69 3.78
C ALA A 113 23.93 -11.66 2.37
N ALA A 114 23.13 -11.47 1.30
CA ALA A 114 23.61 -11.26 -0.06
C ALA A 114 24.42 -9.96 -0.26
N ALA A 115 24.16 -8.90 0.53
CA ALA A 115 24.94 -7.66 0.48
C ALA A 115 26.32 -7.82 1.16
N PHE A 116 26.42 -8.66 2.19
CA PHE A 116 27.68 -8.98 2.85
C PHE A 116 28.54 -9.93 1.98
N ALA A 117 27.92 -10.90 1.30
CA ALA A 117 28.61 -11.79 0.36
C ALA A 117 29.20 -11.05 -0.87
N ALA A 118 28.56 -9.96 -1.31
CA ALA A 118 29.06 -9.13 -2.41
C ALA A 118 30.32 -8.32 -2.03
N ALA A 119 30.46 -7.92 -0.75
CA ALA A 119 31.65 -7.21 -0.26
C ALA A 119 32.88 -8.13 -0.15
N ALA A 120 32.70 -9.39 0.25
CA ALA A 120 33.80 -10.35 0.37
C ALA A 120 34.41 -10.74 -1.00
N ARG A 121 33.59 -10.85 -2.05
CA ARG A 121 34.08 -11.16 -3.42
C ARG A 121 34.93 -10.03 -4.03
N ARG A 122 34.64 -8.77 -3.71
CA ARG A 122 35.46 -7.62 -4.16
C ARG A 122 36.84 -7.59 -3.49
N ALA A 123 36.93 -7.96 -2.21
CA ALA A 123 38.22 -7.99 -1.50
C ALA A 123 39.14 -9.14 -1.97
N ALA A 124 38.58 -10.29 -2.35
CA ALA A 124 39.35 -11.42 -2.86
C ALA A 124 39.98 -11.16 -4.24
N LEU A 125 39.27 -10.49 -5.15
CA LEU A 125 39.80 -10.11 -6.47
C LEU A 125 40.90 -9.04 -6.37
N ALA A 126 40.82 -8.13 -5.39
CA ALA A 126 41.85 -7.13 -5.15
C ALA A 126 43.19 -7.73 -4.67
N LYS A 127 43.16 -8.83 -3.89
CA LYS A 127 44.38 -9.56 -3.49
C LYS A 127 44.97 -10.41 -4.63
N ALA A 128 44.14 -10.96 -5.52
CA ALA A 128 44.61 -11.73 -6.68
C ALA A 128 45.36 -10.89 -7.72
N SER A 129 45.01 -9.60 -7.90
CA SER A 129 45.76 -8.70 -8.79
C SER A 129 47.06 -8.14 -8.18
N ALA A 130 47.25 -8.23 -6.87
CA ALA A 130 48.48 -7.80 -6.20
C ALA A 130 49.56 -8.91 -6.19
N GLU A 131 49.16 -10.18 -6.14
CA GLU A 131 50.08 -11.34 -6.23
C GLU A 131 50.59 -11.57 -7.67
N ALA A 132 49.84 -11.15 -8.69
CA ALA A 132 50.25 -11.26 -10.11
C ALA A 132 51.30 -10.23 -10.57
N ARG A 133 51.71 -9.28 -9.72
CA ARG A 133 52.75 -8.28 -10.05
C ARG A 133 54.08 -8.49 -9.32
N ARG A 134 54.21 -9.54 -8.51
CA ARG A 134 55.46 -9.93 -7.86
C ARG A 134 56.12 -11.08 -8.65
N SER A 135 56.80 -10.70 -9.74
CA SER A 135 57.75 -11.44 -10.60
C SER A 135 58.63 -12.48 -9.86
N PRO A 136 59.19 -13.55 -10.49
CA PRO A 136 60.07 -13.41 -11.67
C PRO A 136 60.23 -14.60 -12.66
N ALA A 137 60.92 -14.28 -13.77
CA ALA A 137 61.90 -15.11 -14.49
C ALA A 137 61.50 -15.87 -15.78
N ARG A 138 62.41 -15.65 -16.76
CA ARG A 138 62.92 -16.58 -17.81
C ARG A 138 62.32 -16.47 -19.23
N GLY A 139 63.10 -15.85 -20.13
CA GLY A 139 62.97 -16.00 -21.60
C GLY A 139 63.47 -17.38 -22.11
N PRO A 140 63.81 -17.58 -23.41
CA PRO A 140 63.99 -16.59 -24.49
C PRO A 140 63.40 -16.95 -25.89
N ALA A 141 63.56 -15.99 -26.82
CA ALA A 141 63.85 -16.12 -28.25
C ALA A 141 62.74 -16.45 -29.29
N SER A 142 62.50 -15.50 -30.21
CA SER A 142 62.31 -15.79 -31.64
C SER A 142 62.60 -14.58 -32.55
N ARG A 143 63.75 -14.68 -33.25
CA ARG A 143 64.10 -14.22 -34.62
C ARG A 143 63.57 -12.88 -35.13
N SER A 144 64.49 -11.91 -35.25
CA SER A 144 64.35 -10.67 -36.01
C SER A 144 64.66 -10.85 -37.50
N ARG A 145 63.66 -10.51 -38.33
CA ARG A 145 63.69 -9.71 -39.57
C ARG A 145 64.94 -9.78 -40.47
N GLY A 146 64.77 -10.32 -41.67
CA GLY A 146 65.54 -9.93 -42.86
C GLY A 146 64.80 -8.84 -43.65
N PRO A 147 65.48 -7.79 -44.15
CA PRO A 147 64.88 -6.83 -45.07
C PRO A 147 65.17 -7.22 -46.53
N GLY A 148 64.15 -7.14 -47.37
CA GLY A 148 64.27 -7.21 -48.83
C GLY A 148 64.63 -5.85 -49.45
N SER A 149 65.39 -5.91 -50.54
CA SER A 149 65.58 -4.87 -51.58
C SER A 149 66.61 -5.47 -52.55
N GLY A 150 66.34 -5.81 -53.81
CA GLY A 150 65.61 -5.06 -54.82
C GLY A 150 66.62 -4.24 -55.65
N THR A 151 67.22 -4.82 -56.70
CA THR A 151 67.80 -4.10 -57.87
C THR A 151 68.45 -5.05 -58.87
N ARG A 152 67.93 -5.09 -60.11
CA ARG A 152 68.69 -4.75 -61.32
C ARG A 152 67.78 -4.82 -62.55
N GLY A 153 67.60 -3.65 -63.16
CA GLY A 153 67.09 -3.48 -64.52
C GLY A 153 68.17 -3.72 -65.56
N ARG A 154 67.67 -3.77 -66.79
CA ARG A 154 68.29 -4.03 -68.10
C ARG A 154 69.33 -3.00 -68.51
#